data_AF-A0A6L3MNN7-F1
#
_entry.id   AF-A0A6L3MNN7-F1
#
_cell.length_a   1.000
_cell.length_b   1.000
_cell.length_c   1.000
_cell.angle_alpha   90.00
_cell.angle_beta   90.00
_cell.angle_gamma   90.00
#
_symmetry.space_group_name_H-M   'P 1'
#
loop_
_entity.id
_entity.type
_entity.pdbx_description
1 polymer ?
#
loop_
_entity_poly.entity_id
_entity_poly.type
_entity_poly.pdbx_seq_one_letter_code
_entity_poly.pdbx_strand_id
1 'polypeptide(L)'
;MLAWLLALVACGIAIARANFTADLSAFLPRAPSAGQRVLVDQLRDGIVSRMILVAIDGGDAATRAALSRRVAGTLRADRQFSAVNNGEAIDDARDRQFVFDHRYLLSPAVSPQRFSADGLHQALGDSLDLLSSSAGLVAKAMLPRDPTGEVTALIDRLDSGAQPAMRDGVWASRDGTRAVLVVQTAAAGADTDAQARAIDAVRRAFAAATRTLPNGAAYTLAMT
;
A
#
# COMPACT_ATOMS: atom_id res chain seq x y z
N MET A 1 -3.69 27.96 -51.48
CA MET A 1 -4.41 26.85 -50.81
C MET A 1 -3.46 25.80 -50.22
N LEU A 2 -2.50 25.27 -50.98
CA LEU A 2 -1.61 24.20 -50.50
C LEU A 2 -0.82 24.56 -49.24
N ALA A 3 -0.26 25.78 -49.17
CA ALA A 3 0.46 26.26 -47.99
C ALA A 3 -0.42 26.34 -46.73
N TRP A 4 -1.70 26.66 -46.89
CA TRP A 4 -2.67 26.72 -45.79
C TRP A 4 -3.06 25.33 -45.30
N LEU A 5 -3.24 24.37 -46.22
CA LEU A 5 -3.46 22.96 -45.88
C LEU A 5 -2.24 22.36 -45.16
N LEU A 6 -1.02 22.67 -45.62
CA LEU A 6 0.21 22.25 -44.95
C LEU A 6 0.32 22.85 -43.54
N ALA A 7 -0.03 24.12 -43.36
CA ALA A 7 -0.06 24.75 -42.04
C ALA A 7 -1.08 24.08 -41.10
N LEU A 8 -2.28 23.77 -41.59
CA LEU A 8 -3.29 23.05 -40.81
C LEU A 8 -2.86 21.63 -40.41
N VAL A 9 -2.25 20.89 -41.34
CA VAL A 9 -1.72 19.55 -41.05
C VAL A 9 -0.58 19.64 -40.03
N ALA A 10 0.31 20.62 -40.16
CA ALA A 10 1.38 20.87 -39.19
C ALA A 10 0.83 21.21 -37.80
N CYS A 11 -0.21 22.06 -37.71
CA CYS A 11 -0.90 22.35 -36.46
C CYS A 11 -1.58 21.11 -35.87
N GLY A 12 -2.25 20.29 -36.69
CA GLY A 12 -2.87 19.04 -36.26
C GLY A 12 -1.84 18.04 -35.70
N ILE A 13 -0.68 17.90 -36.36
CA ILE A 13 0.43 17.07 -35.88
C ILE A 13 1.00 17.64 -34.57
N ALA A 14 1.18 18.96 -34.47
CA ALA A 14 1.72 19.60 -33.27
C ALA A 14 0.79 19.39 -32.07
N ILE A 15 -0.53 19.54 -32.25
CA ILE A 15 -1.53 19.30 -31.20
C ILE A 15 -1.58 17.82 -30.84
N ALA A 16 -1.59 16.91 -31.81
CA ALA A 16 -1.62 15.46 -31.56
C ALA A 16 -0.36 14.95 -30.83
N ARG A 17 0.77 15.65 -30.95
CA ARG A 17 2.02 15.32 -30.24
C ARG A 17 2.23 16.13 -28.97
N ALA A 18 1.38 17.11 -28.68
CA ALA A 18 1.46 17.89 -27.46
C ALA A 18 0.93 17.06 -26.28
N ASN A 19 1.82 16.74 -25.35
CA ASN A 19 1.44 16.13 -24.08
C ASN A 19 1.09 17.26 -23.11
N PHE A 20 -0.20 17.53 -22.95
CA PHE A 20 -0.70 18.42 -21.91
C PHE A 20 -0.74 17.64 -20.60
N THR A 21 0.32 17.72 -19.81
CA THR A 21 0.31 17.17 -18.44
C THR A 21 -0.26 18.22 -17.51
N ALA A 22 -1.39 17.91 -16.87
CA ALA A 22 -1.91 18.72 -15.79
C ALA A 22 -1.14 18.39 -14.49
N ASP A 23 -0.06 19.13 -14.26
CA ASP A 23 0.79 18.97 -13.08
C ASP A 23 0.59 20.15 -12.10
N LEU A 24 0.21 19.82 -10.86
CA LEU A 24 0.12 20.78 -9.76
C LEU A 24 1.49 21.38 -9.40
N SER A 25 2.59 20.80 -9.88
CA SER A 25 3.95 21.31 -9.71
C SER A 25 4.15 22.73 -10.23
N ALA A 26 3.36 23.15 -11.23
CA ALA A 26 3.38 24.51 -11.79
C ALA A 26 2.89 25.57 -10.79
N PHE A 27 2.11 25.16 -9.78
CA PHE A 27 1.64 26.02 -8.69
C PHE A 27 2.56 26.02 -7.46
N LEU A 28 3.67 25.26 -7.51
CA LEU A 28 4.63 25.20 -6.41
C LEU A 28 5.78 26.21 -6.62
N PRO A 29 6.34 26.81 -5.54
CA PRO A 29 7.40 27.81 -5.64
C PRO A 29 8.63 27.26 -6.38
N ARG A 30 9.12 27.98 -7.40
CA ARG A 30 10.26 27.55 -8.22
C ARG A 30 11.60 27.50 -7.47
N ALA A 31 11.70 28.16 -6.30
CA ALA A 31 12.91 28.19 -5.47
C ALA A 31 12.55 28.06 -3.97
N PRO A 32 12.32 26.84 -3.46
CA PRO A 32 12.03 26.64 -2.03
C PRO A 32 13.29 26.83 -1.17
N SER A 33 13.14 27.41 0.02
CA SER A 33 14.15 27.30 1.08
C SER A 33 14.38 25.83 1.47
N ALA A 34 15.51 25.49 2.10
CA ALA A 34 15.87 24.09 2.37
C ALA A 34 14.80 23.30 3.14
N GLY A 35 14.11 23.92 4.11
CA GLY A 35 13.00 23.31 4.84
C GLY A 35 11.71 23.18 4.02
N GLN A 36 11.41 24.16 3.14
CA GLN A 36 10.26 24.08 2.24
C GLN A 36 10.44 23.05 1.13
N ARG A 37 11.69 22.74 0.76
CA ARG A 37 12.04 21.73 -0.26
C ARG A 37 11.58 20.33 0.18
N VAL A 38 11.81 19.98 1.44
CA VAL A 38 11.36 18.72 2.02
C VAL A 38 9.82 18.62 2.00
N LEU A 39 9.12 19.70 2.34
CA LEU A 39 7.66 19.70 2.34
C LEU A 39 7.08 19.60 0.93
N VAL A 40 7.69 20.29 -0.04
CA VAL A 40 7.33 20.23 -1.46
C VAL A 40 7.60 18.84 -2.04
N ASP A 41 8.71 18.21 -1.70
CA ASP A 41 9.02 16.83 -2.10
C ASP A 41 8.05 15.83 -1.46
N GLN A 42 7.61 16.05 -0.21
CA GLN A 42 6.56 15.22 0.41
C GLN A 42 5.18 15.44 -0.26
N LEU A 43 4.89 16.63 -0.77
CA LEU A 43 3.66 16.89 -1.52
C LEU A 43 3.69 16.29 -2.94
N ARG A 44 4.83 16.39 -3.63
CA ARG A 44 5.01 15.85 -4.99
C ARG A 44 5.17 14.33 -4.99
N ASP A 45 6.05 13.84 -4.12
CA ASP A 45 6.56 12.46 -4.13
C ASP A 45 6.30 11.67 -2.85
N GLY A 46 5.76 12.31 -1.82
CA GLY A 46 5.46 11.64 -0.55
C GLY A 46 4.39 10.57 -0.72
N ILE A 47 4.50 9.52 0.10
CA ILE A 47 3.63 8.35 0.09
C ILE A 47 2.15 8.76 0.20
N VAL A 48 1.85 9.81 0.97
CA VAL A 48 0.48 10.30 1.22
C VAL A 48 -0.17 10.89 -0.02
N SER A 49 0.57 11.58 -0.89
CA SER A 49 -0.02 12.23 -2.07
C SER A 49 -0.42 11.25 -3.17
N ARG A 50 -0.01 9.98 -3.04
CA ARG A 50 -0.24 8.89 -4.01
C ARG A 50 -1.25 7.85 -3.51
N MET A 51 -1.86 8.08 -2.34
CA MET A 51 -2.83 7.15 -1.75
C MET A 51 -4.26 7.50 -2.14
N ILE A 52 -5.03 6.48 -2.51
CA ILE A 52 -6.47 6.53 -2.70
C ILE A 52 -7.07 5.57 -1.69
N LEU A 53 -7.90 6.08 -0.79
CA LEU A 53 -8.66 5.24 0.12
C LEU A 53 -9.96 4.83 -0.56
N VAL A 54 -10.23 3.54 -0.62
CA VAL A 54 -11.39 2.96 -1.30
C VAL A 54 -12.26 2.26 -0.27
N ALA A 55 -13.57 2.52 -0.31
CA ALA A 55 -14.56 1.84 0.51
C ALA A 55 -15.67 1.24 -0.34
N ILE A 56 -16.02 -0.01 -0.04
CA ILE A 56 -17.16 -0.72 -0.64
C ILE A 56 -18.23 -0.84 0.44
N ASP A 57 -19.42 -0.28 0.17
CA ASP A 57 -20.57 -0.27 1.07
C ASP A 57 -21.71 -1.15 0.49
N GLY A 58 -22.69 -1.48 1.34
CA GLY A 58 -23.90 -2.20 0.98
C GLY A 58 -23.81 -3.73 1.05
N GLY A 59 -24.93 -4.40 0.77
CA GLY A 59 -25.06 -5.86 0.81
C GLY A 59 -24.61 -6.53 2.11
N ASP A 60 -24.26 -7.81 2.03
CA ASP A 60 -23.74 -8.60 3.16
C ASP A 60 -22.21 -8.55 3.26
N ALA A 61 -21.68 -8.84 4.45
CA ALA A 61 -20.24 -8.74 4.74
C ALA A 61 -19.39 -9.72 3.91
N ALA A 62 -19.86 -10.95 3.73
CA ALA A 62 -19.13 -11.98 2.99
C ALA A 62 -19.01 -11.60 1.51
N THR A 63 -20.09 -11.10 0.90
CA THR A 63 -20.07 -10.63 -0.49
C THR A 63 -19.24 -9.36 -0.65
N ARG A 64 -19.31 -8.40 0.29
CA ARG A 64 -18.42 -7.23 0.28
C ARG A 64 -16.94 -7.63 0.35
N ALA A 65 -16.60 -8.59 1.21
CA ALA A 65 -15.24 -9.10 1.31
C ALA A 65 -14.78 -9.77 0.01
N ALA A 66 -15.66 -10.55 -0.62
CA ALA A 66 -15.37 -11.14 -1.92
C ALA A 66 -15.18 -10.09 -3.03
N LEU A 67 -15.96 -9.01 -3.01
CA LEU A 67 -15.77 -7.86 -3.92
C LEU A 67 -14.44 -7.16 -3.66
N SER A 68 -14.10 -6.90 -2.39
CA SER A 68 -12.82 -6.30 -2.00
C SER A 68 -11.63 -7.11 -2.54
N ARG A 69 -11.63 -8.43 -2.35
CA ARG A 69 -10.57 -9.31 -2.89
C ARG A 69 -10.48 -9.27 -4.43
N ARG A 70 -11.61 -9.30 -5.14
CA ARG A 70 -11.62 -9.24 -6.62
C ARG A 70 -11.11 -7.91 -7.15
N VAL A 71 -11.54 -6.80 -6.54
CA VAL A 71 -11.05 -5.47 -6.88
C VAL A 71 -9.56 -5.39 -6.60
N ALA A 72 -9.11 -5.80 -5.40
CA ALA A 72 -7.70 -5.79 -5.04
C ALA A 72 -6.85 -6.63 -6.01
N GLY A 73 -7.29 -7.85 -6.33
CA GLY A 73 -6.59 -8.73 -7.28
C GLY A 73 -6.47 -8.13 -8.69
N THR A 74 -7.52 -7.45 -9.16
CA THR A 74 -7.49 -6.75 -10.46
C THR A 74 -6.49 -5.60 -10.45
N LEU A 75 -6.50 -4.78 -9.39
CA LEU A 75 -5.63 -3.61 -9.28
C LEU A 75 -4.15 -4.00 -9.06
N ARG A 76 -3.86 -5.10 -8.35
CA ARG A 76 -2.49 -5.61 -8.19
C ARG A 76 -1.84 -6.02 -9.50
N ALA A 77 -2.63 -6.47 -10.48
CA ALA A 77 -2.14 -6.83 -11.80
C ALA A 77 -1.88 -5.61 -12.71
N ASP A 78 -2.32 -4.42 -12.30
CA ASP A 78 -2.21 -3.18 -13.07
C ASP A 78 -0.97 -2.39 -12.65
N ARG A 79 -0.08 -2.11 -13.60
CA ARG A 79 1.19 -1.40 -13.40
C ARG A 79 1.01 0.07 -12.96
N GLN A 80 -0.20 0.61 -13.06
CA GLN A 80 -0.50 1.95 -12.56
C GLN A 80 -0.43 2.04 -11.03
N PHE A 81 -0.48 0.90 -10.32
CA PHE A 81 -0.45 0.83 -8.87
C PHE A 81 0.86 0.24 -8.36
N SER A 82 1.47 0.88 -7.37
CA SER A 82 2.68 0.38 -6.70
C SER A 82 2.34 -0.54 -5.53
N ALA A 83 1.18 -0.34 -4.90
CA ALA A 83 0.70 -1.17 -3.79
C ALA A 83 -0.82 -1.17 -3.72
N VAL A 84 -1.41 -2.30 -3.35
CA VAL A 84 -2.85 -2.45 -3.12
C VAL A 84 -3.07 -3.34 -1.89
N ASN A 85 -3.59 -2.74 -0.82
CA ASN A 85 -3.76 -3.39 0.47
C ASN A 85 -5.22 -3.36 0.90
N ASN A 86 -5.76 -4.52 1.23
CA ASN A 86 -7.15 -4.69 1.68
C ASN A 86 -7.25 -5.58 2.92
N GLY A 87 -6.14 -5.78 3.64
CA GLY A 87 -6.03 -6.70 4.77
C GLY A 87 -5.87 -8.17 4.39
N GLU A 88 -5.93 -8.50 3.10
CA GLU A 88 -5.70 -9.87 2.64
C GLU A 88 -4.20 -10.20 2.67
N ALA A 89 -3.86 -11.38 3.19
CA ALA A 89 -2.48 -11.85 3.33
C ALA A 89 -1.89 -12.38 2.00
N ILE A 90 -1.86 -11.57 0.95
CA ILE A 90 -1.47 -12.01 -0.41
C ILE A 90 0.03 -11.97 -0.71
N ASP A 91 0.85 -11.21 0.02
CA ASP A 91 2.32 -11.15 -0.19
C ASP A 91 3.12 -11.47 1.09
N ASP A 92 2.44 -12.02 2.09
CA ASP A 92 2.99 -12.21 3.43
C ASP A 92 4.28 -13.04 3.40
N ALA A 93 4.41 -14.05 2.53
CA ALA A 93 5.62 -14.86 2.46
C ALA A 93 6.86 -14.09 1.98
N ARG A 94 6.73 -13.24 0.95
CA ARG A 94 7.88 -12.48 0.41
C ARG A 94 8.28 -11.36 1.35
N ASP A 95 7.31 -10.65 1.90
CA ASP A 95 7.55 -9.56 2.84
C ASP A 95 8.12 -10.10 4.17
N ARG A 96 7.56 -11.21 4.68
CA ARG A 96 8.15 -11.93 5.84
C ARG A 96 9.59 -12.34 5.57
N GLN A 97 9.86 -12.89 4.38
CA GLN A 97 11.23 -13.29 4.01
C GLN A 97 12.17 -12.09 3.95
N PHE A 98 11.74 -10.98 3.34
CA PHE A 98 12.54 -9.75 3.29
C PHE A 98 12.84 -9.20 4.69
N VAL A 99 11.83 -9.10 5.55
CA VAL A 99 12.00 -8.67 6.95
C VAL A 99 12.93 -9.60 7.70
N PHE A 100 12.77 -10.91 7.50
CA PHE A 100 13.61 -11.93 8.11
C PHE A 100 15.08 -11.78 7.70
N ASP A 101 15.33 -11.66 6.39
CA ASP A 101 16.68 -11.56 5.82
C ASP A 101 17.40 -10.26 6.24
N HIS A 102 16.65 -9.17 6.44
CA HIS A 102 17.18 -7.86 6.82
C HIS A 102 16.97 -7.49 8.29
N ARG A 103 16.56 -8.45 9.15
CA ARG A 103 16.14 -8.19 10.54
C ARG A 103 17.14 -7.37 11.36
N TYR A 104 18.44 -7.59 11.18
CA TYR A 104 19.49 -6.85 11.91
C TYR A 104 19.69 -5.41 11.45
N LEU A 105 19.31 -5.09 10.21
CA LEU A 105 19.34 -3.72 9.69
C LEU A 105 18.07 -2.96 10.10
N LEU A 106 16.95 -3.68 10.18
CA LEU A 106 15.64 -3.10 10.46
C LEU A 106 15.37 -2.96 11.95
N SER A 107 15.89 -3.87 12.78
CA SER A 107 15.58 -3.89 14.20
C SER A 107 16.23 -2.71 14.93
N PRO A 108 15.43 -1.89 15.64
CA PRO A 108 15.96 -0.80 16.44
C PRO A 108 16.70 -1.30 17.69
N ALA A 109 16.57 -2.58 18.02
CA ALA A 109 17.15 -3.17 19.22
C ALA A 109 18.63 -3.55 19.02
N VAL A 110 19.12 -3.52 17.78
CA VAL A 110 20.50 -3.83 17.42
C VAL A 110 21.46 -2.78 17.98
N SER A 111 22.26 -3.20 18.94
CA SER A 111 23.33 -2.42 19.57
C SER A 111 24.56 -3.31 19.79
N PRO A 112 25.78 -2.73 19.91
CA PRO A 112 26.98 -3.52 20.24
C PRO A 112 26.81 -4.37 21.50
N GLN A 113 26.10 -3.86 22.51
CA GLN A 113 25.84 -4.56 23.77
C GLN A 113 25.00 -5.82 23.56
N ARG A 114 24.07 -5.80 22.60
CA ARG A 114 23.20 -6.95 22.28
C ARG A 114 23.98 -8.14 21.74
N PHE A 115 25.14 -7.90 21.13
CA PHE A 115 26.05 -8.93 20.63
C PHE A 115 27.22 -9.23 21.58
N SER A 116 27.19 -8.71 22.81
CA SER A 116 28.08 -9.15 23.88
C SER A 116 27.66 -10.52 24.42
N ALA A 117 28.54 -11.20 25.16
CA ALA A 117 28.22 -12.48 25.79
C ALA A 117 27.00 -12.36 26.72
N ASP A 118 26.92 -11.29 27.52
CA ASP A 118 25.80 -11.05 28.43
C ASP A 118 24.50 -10.76 27.65
N GLY A 119 24.58 -9.96 26.60
CA GLY A 119 23.44 -9.65 25.74
C GLY A 119 22.88 -10.87 25.01
N LEU A 120 23.76 -11.75 24.52
CA LEU A 120 23.35 -13.02 23.91
C LEU A 120 22.75 -13.98 24.94
N HIS A 121 23.34 -14.12 26.13
CA HIS A 121 22.74 -14.93 27.19
C HIS A 121 21.34 -14.46 27.56
N GLN A 122 21.15 -13.14 27.66
CA GLN A 122 19.83 -12.58 27.93
C GLN A 122 18.83 -12.89 26.80
N ALA A 123 19.19 -12.64 25.54
CA ALA A 123 18.29 -12.88 24.41
C ALA A 123 17.92 -14.36 24.23
N LEU A 124 18.87 -15.28 24.48
CA LEU A 124 18.57 -16.70 24.52
C LEU A 124 17.69 -17.07 25.70
N GLY A 125 17.90 -16.47 26.88
CA GLY A 125 17.03 -16.63 28.05
C GLY A 125 15.58 -16.24 27.74
N ASP A 126 15.37 -15.05 27.18
CA ASP A 126 14.04 -14.56 26.77
C ASP A 126 13.38 -15.50 25.75
N SER A 127 14.18 -16.04 24.83
CA SER A 127 13.69 -17.01 23.84
C SER A 127 13.31 -18.36 24.45
N LEU A 128 14.05 -18.82 25.47
CA LEU A 128 13.74 -20.04 26.22
C LEU A 128 12.44 -19.88 27.03
N ASP A 129 12.22 -18.71 27.62
CA ASP A 129 10.96 -18.40 28.29
C ASP A 129 9.79 -18.46 27.29
N LEU A 130 9.98 -17.94 26.07
CA LEU A 130 8.98 -18.03 25.00
C LEU A 130 8.67 -19.49 24.60
N LEU A 131 9.65 -20.41 24.67
CA LEU A 131 9.45 -21.84 24.40
C LEU A 131 8.47 -22.50 25.37
N SER A 132 8.34 -21.96 26.58
CA SER A 132 7.38 -22.44 27.58
C SER A 132 5.94 -21.95 27.36
N SER A 133 5.74 -21.01 26.42
CA SER A 133 4.44 -20.40 26.12
C SER A 133 3.69 -21.10 24.98
N SER A 134 2.47 -20.61 24.68
CA SER A 134 1.71 -21.02 23.49
C SER A 134 2.42 -20.75 22.16
N ALA A 135 3.45 -19.89 22.14
CA ALA A 135 4.28 -19.62 20.97
C ALA A 135 5.45 -20.60 20.80
N GLY A 136 5.64 -21.57 21.70
CA GLY A 136 6.87 -22.34 21.79
C GLY A 136 7.25 -23.17 20.55
N LEU A 137 6.27 -23.67 19.80
CA LEU A 137 6.51 -24.40 18.54
C LEU A 137 7.08 -23.49 17.44
N VAL A 138 6.60 -22.25 17.37
CA VAL A 138 7.09 -21.24 16.41
C VAL A 138 8.46 -20.74 16.85
N ALA A 139 8.62 -20.45 18.14
CA ALA A 139 9.89 -20.00 18.73
C ALA A 139 11.01 -21.03 18.50
N LYS A 140 10.72 -22.33 18.67
CA LYS A 140 11.69 -23.41 18.43
C LYS A 140 12.21 -23.44 16.99
N ALA A 141 11.34 -23.19 16.02
CA ALA A 141 11.72 -23.18 14.60
C ALA A 141 12.55 -21.95 14.23
N MET A 142 12.34 -20.83 14.94
CA MET A 142 12.99 -19.55 14.68
C MET A 142 14.33 -19.39 15.40
N LEU A 143 14.48 -19.93 16.61
CA LEU A 143 15.66 -19.74 17.45
C LEU A 143 17.01 -20.00 16.74
N PRO A 144 17.19 -21.09 15.95
CA PRO A 144 18.46 -21.31 15.24
C PRO A 144 18.76 -20.26 14.18
N ARG A 145 17.74 -19.55 13.68
CA ARG A 145 17.85 -18.57 12.61
C ARG A 145 17.78 -17.14 13.14
N ASP A 146 17.24 -16.90 14.33
CA ASP A 146 17.16 -15.59 14.98
C ASP A 146 17.44 -15.68 16.49
N PRO A 147 18.70 -15.94 16.89
CA PRO A 147 19.08 -16.18 18.29
C PRO A 147 18.96 -14.94 19.19
N THR A 148 18.83 -13.77 18.59
CA THR A 148 18.69 -12.47 19.26
C THR A 148 17.25 -11.97 19.32
N GLY A 149 16.31 -12.71 18.69
CA GLY A 149 14.88 -12.40 18.69
C GLY A 149 14.50 -11.10 17.97
N GLU A 150 15.25 -10.68 16.95
CA GLU A 150 15.00 -9.42 16.25
C GLU A 150 13.70 -9.42 15.46
N VAL A 151 13.25 -10.57 14.97
CA VAL A 151 11.97 -10.69 14.26
C VAL A 151 10.81 -10.37 15.19
N THR A 152 10.84 -10.87 16.42
CA THR A 152 9.83 -10.57 17.44
C THR A 152 9.84 -9.08 17.79
N ALA A 153 11.03 -8.51 18.01
CA ALA A 153 11.17 -7.07 18.29
C ALA A 153 10.62 -6.19 17.14
N LEU A 154 10.76 -6.63 15.89
CA LEU A 154 10.17 -5.97 14.72
C LEU A 154 8.65 -6.11 14.68
N ILE A 155 8.11 -7.30 14.95
CA ILE A 155 6.66 -7.54 14.96
C ILE A 155 5.97 -6.72 16.05
N ASP A 156 6.50 -6.71 17.28
CA ASP A 156 5.93 -5.94 18.40
C ASP A 156 5.79 -4.45 18.05
N ARG A 157 6.75 -3.93 17.26
CA ARG A 157 6.73 -2.55 16.76
C ARG A 157 5.70 -2.34 15.63
N LEU A 158 5.51 -3.33 14.77
CA LEU A 158 4.53 -3.28 13.67
C LEU A 158 3.10 -3.42 14.19
N ASP A 159 2.90 -4.22 15.24
CA ASP A 159 1.60 -4.47 15.87
C ASP A 159 1.14 -3.31 16.76
N SER A 160 2.02 -2.38 17.12
CA SER A 160 1.68 -1.22 17.96
C SER A 160 0.82 -0.16 17.25
N GLY A 161 0.51 -0.33 15.96
CA GLY A 161 -0.42 0.51 15.21
C GLY A 161 -1.85 -0.04 15.23
N ALA A 162 -2.85 0.84 15.36
CA ALA A 162 -4.25 0.45 15.22
C ALA A 162 -4.53 -0.03 13.79
N GLN A 163 -4.49 -1.33 13.54
CA GLN A 163 -4.87 -1.92 12.26
C GLN A 163 -6.39 -1.81 12.07
N PRO A 164 -6.89 -1.63 10.82
CA PRO A 164 -8.32 -1.68 10.55
C PRO A 164 -8.91 -3.01 11.01
N ALA A 165 -10.15 -2.99 11.48
CA ALA A 165 -10.83 -4.22 11.90
C ALA A 165 -10.92 -5.21 10.74
N MET A 166 -10.62 -6.48 10.97
CA MET A 166 -10.74 -7.53 9.96
C MET A 166 -12.14 -8.16 9.99
N ARG A 167 -12.77 -8.30 8.83
CA ARG A 167 -14.03 -9.04 8.63
C ARG A 167 -13.91 -9.89 7.38
N ASP A 168 -14.24 -11.18 7.49
CA ASP A 168 -14.21 -12.13 6.38
C ASP A 168 -12.89 -12.11 5.57
N GLY A 169 -11.77 -11.88 6.26
CA GLY A 169 -10.42 -11.88 5.68
C GLY A 169 -10.02 -10.60 4.95
N VAL A 170 -10.76 -9.50 5.10
CA VAL A 170 -10.39 -8.17 4.58
C VAL A 170 -10.57 -7.09 5.64
N TRP A 171 -9.94 -5.94 5.44
CA TRP A 171 -10.18 -4.75 6.26
C TRP A 171 -11.62 -4.26 6.11
N ALA A 172 -12.18 -3.85 7.23
CA ALA A 172 -13.50 -3.28 7.36
C ALA A 172 -13.44 -1.97 8.16
N SER A 173 -14.43 -1.11 7.92
CA SER A 173 -14.65 0.07 8.76
C SER A 173 -14.94 -0.34 10.21
N ARG A 174 -14.76 0.60 11.15
CA ARG A 174 -14.93 0.34 12.58
C ARG A 174 -16.35 -0.14 12.95
N ASP A 175 -17.35 0.30 12.21
CA ASP A 175 -18.76 -0.12 12.31
C ASP A 175 -19.07 -1.40 11.51
N GLY A 176 -18.12 -1.92 10.72
CA GLY A 176 -18.25 -3.14 9.93
C GLY A 176 -19.12 -3.01 8.67
N THR A 177 -19.63 -1.82 8.38
CA THR A 177 -20.56 -1.58 7.26
C THR A 177 -19.85 -1.53 5.90
N ARG A 178 -18.54 -1.23 5.89
CA ARG A 178 -17.74 -1.08 4.68
C ARG A 178 -16.55 -2.03 4.67
N ALA A 179 -16.23 -2.57 3.51
CA ALA A 179 -14.91 -3.13 3.25
C ALA A 179 -13.99 -2.00 2.78
N VAL A 180 -12.74 -1.97 3.26
CA VAL A 180 -11.80 -0.86 3.03
C VAL A 180 -10.54 -1.38 2.34
N LEU A 181 -10.03 -0.61 1.40
CA LEU A 181 -8.79 -0.88 0.68
C LEU A 181 -7.98 0.41 0.55
N VAL A 182 -6.67 0.32 0.70
CA VAL A 182 -5.72 1.40 0.42
C VAL A 182 -5.00 1.07 -0.86
N VAL A 183 -5.06 1.99 -1.82
CA VAL A 183 -4.43 1.86 -3.13
C VAL A 183 -3.36 2.94 -3.26
N GLN A 184 -2.16 2.58 -3.69
CA GLN A 184 -1.08 3.52 -3.95
C GLN A 184 -0.73 3.55 -5.43
N THR A 185 -0.71 4.76 -6.02
CA THR A 185 -0.35 4.94 -7.42
C THR A 185 1.17 4.93 -7.62
N ALA A 186 1.62 4.34 -8.73
CA ALA A 186 3.02 4.40 -9.13
C ALA A 186 3.44 5.80 -9.59
N ALA A 187 2.51 6.57 -10.18
CA ALA A 187 2.72 7.95 -10.58
C ALA A 187 2.80 8.89 -9.37
N ALA A 188 3.42 10.06 -9.57
CA ALA A 188 3.45 11.13 -8.58
C ALA A 188 2.03 11.62 -8.24
N GLY A 189 1.83 12.08 -7.00
CA GLY A 189 0.52 12.57 -6.55
C GLY A 189 0.08 13.85 -7.27
N ALA A 190 1.06 14.63 -7.73
CA ALA A 190 0.83 15.87 -8.47
C ALA A 190 0.40 15.68 -9.93
N ASP A 191 0.59 14.48 -10.51
CA ASP A 191 0.14 14.13 -11.86
C ASP A 191 -1.37 13.85 -11.85
N THR A 192 -2.16 14.90 -12.05
CA THR A 192 -3.63 14.81 -11.94
C THR A 192 -4.25 13.92 -13.01
N ASP A 193 -3.63 13.82 -14.20
CA ASP A 193 -4.09 12.91 -15.25
C ASP A 193 -3.85 11.45 -14.86
N ALA A 194 -2.71 11.14 -14.23
CA ALA A 194 -2.46 9.80 -13.70
C ALA A 194 -3.39 9.46 -12.53
N GLN A 195 -3.67 10.41 -11.63
CA GLN A 195 -4.64 10.22 -10.55
C GLN A 195 -6.05 9.96 -11.10
N ALA A 196 -6.49 10.73 -12.11
CA ALA A 196 -7.78 10.51 -12.77
C ALA A 196 -7.86 9.12 -13.42
N ARG A 197 -6.82 8.70 -14.14
CA ARG A 197 -6.76 7.34 -14.72
C ARG A 197 -6.79 6.25 -13.66
N ALA A 198 -6.11 6.45 -12.53
CA ALA A 198 -6.11 5.52 -11.41
C ALA A 198 -7.50 5.39 -10.77
N ILE A 199 -8.18 6.51 -10.50
CA ILE A 199 -9.56 6.55 -10.01
C ILE A 199 -10.50 5.80 -10.96
N ASP A 200 -10.38 6.05 -12.26
CA ASP A 200 -11.19 5.34 -13.26
C ASP A 200 -10.88 3.84 -13.33
N ALA A 201 -9.63 3.44 -13.15
CA ALA A 201 -9.25 2.03 -13.06
C ALA A 201 -9.89 1.35 -11.85
N VAL A 202 -9.93 2.01 -10.67
CA VAL A 202 -10.64 1.51 -9.49
C VAL A 202 -12.14 1.37 -9.76
N ARG A 203 -12.77 2.39 -10.38
CA ARG A 203 -14.20 2.32 -10.75
C ARG A 203 -14.49 1.17 -11.72
N ARG A 204 -13.65 0.97 -12.74
CA ARG A 204 -13.78 -0.14 -13.70
C ARG A 204 -13.61 -1.50 -13.05
N ALA A 205 -12.63 -1.64 -12.15
CA ALA A 205 -12.41 -2.88 -11.40
C ALA A 205 -13.63 -3.23 -10.53
N PHE A 206 -14.18 -2.24 -9.82
CA PHE A 206 -15.40 -2.41 -9.04
C PHE A 206 -16.60 -2.80 -9.93
N ALA A 207 -16.84 -2.08 -11.03
CA ALA A 207 -17.94 -2.37 -11.94
C ALA A 207 -17.81 -3.75 -12.63
N ALA A 208 -16.59 -4.21 -12.90
CA ALA A 208 -16.35 -5.56 -13.39
C ALA A 208 -16.66 -6.61 -12.30
N ALA A 209 -16.22 -6.37 -11.07
CA ALA A 209 -16.47 -7.27 -9.95
C ALA A 209 -17.97 -7.39 -9.62
N THR A 210 -18.72 -6.29 -9.61
CA THR A 210 -20.15 -6.30 -9.28
C THR A 210 -21.04 -6.91 -10.37
N ARG A 211 -20.67 -6.83 -11.65
CA ARG A 211 -21.41 -7.48 -12.76
C ARG A 211 -21.53 -8.99 -12.63
N THR A 212 -20.64 -9.61 -11.86
CA THR A 212 -20.67 -11.06 -11.60
C THR A 212 -21.62 -11.45 -10.47
N LEU A 213 -22.30 -10.48 -9.83
CA LEU A 213 -23.22 -10.71 -8.72
C LEU A 213 -24.69 -10.50 -9.15
N PRO A 214 -25.63 -11.32 -8.64
CA PRO A 214 -27.05 -11.20 -8.97
C PRO A 214 -27.71 -9.91 -8.43
N ASN A 215 -27.12 -9.26 -7.42
CA ASN A 215 -27.59 -7.97 -6.88
C ASN A 215 -26.46 -6.93 -6.79
N GLY A 216 -25.75 -6.73 -7.91
CA GLY A 216 -24.61 -5.80 -7.97
C GLY A 216 -24.96 -4.35 -7.63
N ALA A 217 -26.21 -3.93 -7.84
CA ALA A 217 -26.69 -2.57 -7.56
C ALA A 217 -26.78 -2.24 -6.06
N ALA A 218 -26.81 -3.25 -5.19
CA ALA A 218 -26.81 -3.06 -3.75
C ALA A 218 -25.44 -2.62 -3.19
N TYR A 219 -24.40 -2.58 -4.03
CA TYR A 219 -23.04 -2.22 -3.62
C TYR A 219 -22.63 -0.88 -4.20
N THR A 220 -22.01 -0.04 -3.37
CA THR A 220 -21.51 1.27 -3.79
C THR A 220 -20.03 1.43 -3.47
N LEU A 221 -19.37 2.27 -4.27
CA LEU A 221 -17.95 2.57 -4.15
C LEU A 221 -17.78 4.03 -3.71
N ALA A 222 -17.06 4.25 -2.62
CA ALA A 222 -16.61 5.57 -2.19
C ALA A 222 -15.08 5.62 -2.26
N MET A 223 -14.54 6.79 -2.62
CA MET A 223 -13.10 7.03 -2.68
C MET A 223 -12.77 8.40 -2.11
N THR A 224 -11.64 8.51 -1.41
CA THR A 224 -11.09 9.77 -0.89
C THR A 224 -9.61 9.88 -1.15
#